data_AF-A0A344UQ88-F1
#
_entry.id   AF-A0A344UQ88-F1
#
_cell.length_a   1.000
_cell.length_b   1.000
_cell.length_c   1.000
_cell.angle_alpha   90.00
_cell.angle_beta   90.00
_cell.angle_gamma   90.00
#
_symmetry.space_group_name_H-M   'P 1'
#
loop_
_entity.id
_entity.type
_entity.pdbx_description
1 polymer ?
#
loop_
_entity_poly.entity_id
_entity_poly.type
_entity_poly.pdbx_seq_one_letter_code
_entity_poly.pdbx_strand_id
1 'polypeptide(L)'
;MSDSKSEVDEIIGEVLIEGLVDWTDPGWVLSSVVQMRPGTATEERDEALTLIRAMLTEGFATAGGVDPDGNFVAWCLSPDKSADKIDDEFIREWGTELPTPGAISWFQNTALGDEIANRIIKNDEHGRPSQPS
;
A
#
# COMPACT_ATOMS: atom_id res chain seq x y z
N MET A 1 23.05 1.77 -20.05
CA MET A 1 22.39 2.60 -19.01
C MET A 1 20.95 2.82 -19.44
N SER A 2 20.05 1.96 -18.99
CA SER A 2 18.64 2.26 -18.74
C SER A 2 18.06 0.98 -18.14
N ASP A 3 18.28 0.79 -16.84
CA ASP A 3 17.46 -0.14 -16.07
C ASP A 3 16.05 0.45 -16.08
N SER A 4 15.12 -0.25 -16.72
CA SER A 4 13.70 0.02 -16.59
C SER A 4 13.29 -0.32 -15.16
N LYS A 5 13.54 0.59 -14.23
CA LYS A 5 12.94 0.56 -12.90
C LYS A 5 11.42 0.57 -13.10
N SER A 6 10.76 -0.40 -12.47
CA SER A 6 9.30 -0.54 -12.33
C SER A 6 8.56 0.80 -12.45
N GLU A 7 7.53 0.85 -13.30
CA GLU A 7 6.60 1.99 -13.41
C GLU A 7 5.88 2.32 -12.09
N VAL A 8 5.98 1.42 -11.09
CA VAL A 8 5.36 1.52 -9.78
C VAL A 8 6.43 1.69 -8.70
N ASP A 9 6.16 2.58 -7.74
CA ASP A 9 7.01 2.82 -6.58
C ASP A 9 7.31 1.51 -5.82
N GLU A 10 8.55 1.34 -5.35
CA GLU A 10 9.01 0.13 -4.67
C GLU A 10 8.19 -0.20 -3.43
N ILE A 11 7.80 0.81 -2.62
CA ILE A 11 6.99 0.62 -1.42
C ILE A 11 5.57 0.19 -1.82
N ILE A 12 5.00 0.81 -2.86
CA ILE A 12 3.70 0.37 -3.39
C ILE A 12 3.80 -1.08 -3.86
N GLY A 13 4.88 -1.45 -4.55
CA GLY A 13 5.14 -2.82 -4.98
C GLY A 13 5.12 -3.83 -3.83
N GLU A 14 5.85 -3.56 -2.75
CA GLU A 14 5.86 -4.39 -1.54
C GLU A 14 4.47 -4.51 -0.91
N VAL A 15 3.75 -3.39 -0.77
CA VAL A 15 2.39 -3.40 -0.21
C VAL A 15 1.43 -4.22 -1.08
N LEU A 16 1.53 -4.13 -2.41
CA LEU A 16 0.69 -4.92 -3.31
C LEU A 16 1.04 -6.42 -3.28
N ILE A 17 2.31 -6.78 -3.06
CA ILE A 17 2.75 -8.17 -2.89
C ILE A 17 2.12 -8.76 -1.63
N GLU A 18 2.19 -8.06 -0.50
CA GLU A 18 1.53 -8.47 0.74
C GLU A 18 0.01 -8.54 0.56
N GLY A 19 -0.54 -7.62 -0.24
CA GLY A 19 -1.95 -7.59 -0.68
C GLY A 19 -2.44 -8.83 -1.42
N LEU A 20 -1.54 -9.68 -1.95
CA LEU A 20 -1.91 -10.98 -2.54
C LEU A 20 -2.27 -12.03 -1.49
N VAL A 21 -1.80 -11.85 -0.25
CA VAL A 21 -1.98 -12.81 0.84
C VAL A 21 -3.12 -12.38 1.75
N ASP A 22 -3.16 -11.11 2.15
CA ASP A 22 -4.18 -10.54 3.03
C ASP A 22 -4.42 -9.05 2.73
N TRP A 23 -5.44 -8.46 3.33
CA TRP A 23 -5.65 -7.00 3.23
C TRP A 23 -4.53 -6.24 3.93
N THR A 24 -4.10 -5.14 3.31
CA THR A 24 -3.12 -4.22 3.92
C THR A 24 -3.83 -3.00 4.50
N ASP A 25 -3.09 -2.14 5.19
CA ASP A 25 -3.66 -0.95 5.85
C ASP A 25 -2.65 0.22 5.89
N PRO A 26 -3.08 1.45 6.23
CA PRO A 26 -2.19 2.62 6.28
C PRO A 26 -0.96 2.46 7.19
N GLY A 27 -1.06 1.69 8.28
CA GLY A 27 0.06 1.39 9.16
C GLY A 27 1.12 0.53 8.47
N TRP A 28 0.72 -0.38 7.59
CA TRP A 28 1.66 -1.15 6.78
C TRP A 28 2.46 -0.24 5.85
N VAL A 29 1.78 0.67 5.14
CA VAL A 29 2.45 1.63 4.24
C VAL A 29 3.43 2.51 5.01
N LEU A 30 3.04 3.05 6.16
CA LEU A 30 3.94 3.84 7.00
C LEU A 30 5.14 3.02 7.48
N SER A 31 4.93 1.76 7.89
CA SER A 31 6.03 0.88 8.33
C SER A 31 7.03 0.63 7.20
N SER A 32 6.55 0.42 5.97
CA SER A 32 7.40 0.29 4.79
C SER A 32 8.18 1.58 4.49
N VAL A 33 7.56 2.76 4.64
CA VAL A 33 8.26 4.05 4.50
C VAL A 33 9.37 4.19 5.55
N VAL A 34 9.07 3.96 6.83
CA VAL A 34 10.07 4.04 7.92
C VAL A 34 11.25 3.10 7.67
N GLN A 35 10.99 1.90 7.14
CA GLN A 35 12.02 0.91 6.87
C GLN A 35 12.87 1.24 5.63
N MET A 36 12.24 1.68 4.54
CA MET A 36 12.89 1.80 3.23
C MET A 36 13.36 3.22 2.92
N ARG A 37 12.72 4.23 3.50
CA ARG A 37 12.97 5.67 3.29
C ARG A 37 12.93 6.42 4.63
N PRO A 38 13.81 6.08 5.59
CA PRO A 38 13.79 6.68 6.92
C PRO A 38 14.00 8.20 6.86
N GLY A 39 13.21 8.92 7.63
CA GLY A 39 13.19 10.39 7.69
C GLY A 39 12.78 10.89 9.07
N THR A 40 12.19 12.09 9.12
CA THR A 40 11.45 12.51 10.32
C THR A 40 10.05 11.90 10.33
N ALA A 41 9.47 11.70 11.51
CA ALA A 41 8.13 11.10 11.64
C ALA A 41 7.03 11.86 10.85
N THR A 42 7.21 13.16 10.63
CA THR A 42 6.31 13.96 9.78
C THR A 42 6.53 13.68 8.30
N GLU A 43 7.78 13.65 7.83
CA GLU A 43 8.12 13.33 6.44
C GLU A 43 7.69 11.91 6.08
N GLU A 44 7.90 10.94 6.98
CA GLU A 44 7.53 9.54 6.79
C GLU A 44 6.01 9.37 6.66
N ARG A 45 5.24 10.05 7.51
CA ARG A 45 3.77 10.08 7.37
C ARG A 45 3.34 10.72 6.07
N ASP A 46 3.87 11.89 5.73
CA ASP A 46 3.45 12.64 4.55
C ASP A 46 3.77 11.85 3.26
N GLU A 47 4.90 11.14 3.23
CA GLU A 47 5.24 10.18 2.17
C GLU A 47 4.26 9.01 2.15
N ALA A 48 3.95 8.39 3.30
CA ALA A 48 2.99 7.29 3.36
C ALA A 48 1.61 7.68 2.83
N LEU A 49 1.09 8.86 3.20
CA LEU A 49 -0.17 9.39 2.69
C LEU A 49 -0.11 9.66 1.18
N THR A 50 1.03 10.15 0.68
CA THR A 50 1.25 10.34 -0.76
C THR A 50 1.20 9.02 -1.52
N LEU A 51 1.84 7.97 -0.99
CA LEU A 51 1.83 6.63 -1.59
C LEU A 51 0.44 5.98 -1.54
N ILE A 52 -0.28 6.10 -0.41
CA ILE A 52 -1.66 5.63 -0.28
C ILE A 52 -2.55 6.31 -1.32
N ARG A 53 -2.46 7.64 -1.44
CA ARG A 53 -3.22 8.39 -2.44
C ARG A 53 -2.93 7.86 -3.84
N ALA A 54 -1.65 7.69 -4.20
CA ALA A 54 -1.26 7.15 -5.50
C ALA A 54 -1.84 5.74 -5.74
N MET A 55 -1.76 4.84 -4.75
CA MET A 55 -2.35 3.50 -4.85
C MET A 55 -3.85 3.52 -5.17
N LEU A 56 -4.59 4.42 -4.54
CA LEU A 56 -6.03 4.54 -4.76
C LEU A 56 -6.33 5.19 -6.12
N THR A 57 -5.69 6.32 -6.43
CA THR A 57 -6.01 7.10 -7.64
C THR A 57 -5.56 6.42 -8.93
N GLU A 58 -4.46 5.67 -8.88
CA GLU A 58 -3.99 4.84 -10.01
C GLU A 58 -4.76 3.52 -10.11
N GLY A 59 -5.65 3.23 -9.15
CA GLY A 59 -6.53 2.08 -9.17
C GLY A 59 -5.84 0.76 -8.84
N PHE A 60 -4.72 0.78 -8.11
CA PHE A 60 -4.01 -0.43 -7.68
C PHE A 60 -4.71 -1.11 -6.51
N ALA A 61 -5.35 -0.33 -5.64
CA ALA A 61 -6.11 -0.84 -4.50
C ALA A 61 -7.41 -0.06 -4.31
N THR A 62 -8.33 -0.64 -3.55
CA THR A 62 -9.54 0.02 -3.05
C THR A 62 -9.51 0.10 -1.53
N ALA A 63 -9.97 1.21 -0.98
CA ALA A 63 -10.13 1.39 0.46
C ALA A 63 -11.52 0.96 0.92
N GLY A 64 -11.57 0.33 2.10
CA GLY A 64 -12.81 -0.17 2.68
C GLY A 64 -12.71 -0.39 4.18
N GLY A 65 -13.78 -0.97 4.72
CA GLY A 65 -13.83 -1.46 6.09
C GLY A 65 -14.18 -2.94 6.13
N VAL A 66 -14.49 -3.43 7.33
CA VAL A 66 -14.97 -4.80 7.54
C VAL A 66 -16.41 -4.74 7.99
N ASP A 67 -17.27 -5.58 7.41
CA ASP A 67 -18.64 -5.77 7.88
C ASP A 67 -18.71 -6.61 9.17
N PRO A 68 -19.88 -6.74 9.81
CA PRO A 68 -20.01 -7.56 11.03
C PRO A 68 -19.66 -9.05 10.85
N ASP A 69 -19.65 -9.55 9.62
CA ASP A 69 -19.33 -10.95 9.30
C ASP A 69 -17.84 -11.16 9.00
N GLY A 70 -17.04 -10.09 9.06
CA GLY A 70 -15.59 -10.17 8.83
C GLY A 70 -15.19 -10.00 7.37
N ASN A 71 -16.10 -9.59 6.47
CA ASN A 71 -15.79 -9.41 5.05
C ASN A 71 -15.39 -7.97 4.74
N PHE A 72 -14.46 -7.81 3.80
CA PHE A 72 -14.13 -6.50 3.27
C PHE A 72 -15.29 -5.90 2.50
N VAL A 73 -15.58 -4.64 2.80
CA VAL A 73 -16.57 -3.83 2.08
C VAL A 73 -15.90 -2.54 1.65
N ALA A 74 -15.68 -2.42 0.34
CA ALA A 74 -15.18 -1.20 -0.28
C ALA A 74 -16.10 -0.02 0.05
N TRP A 75 -15.51 1.14 0.31
CA TRP A 75 -16.29 2.35 0.51
C TRP A 75 -16.96 2.78 -0.81
N CYS A 76 -18.18 3.31 -0.70
CA CYS A 76 -18.88 3.93 -1.83
C CYS A 76 -18.40 5.38 -2.02
N LEU A 77 -17.10 5.55 -2.25
CA LEU A 77 -16.42 6.83 -2.45
C LEU A 77 -15.54 6.75 -3.71
N SER A 78 -15.28 7.88 -4.34
CA SER A 78 -14.24 7.94 -5.38
C SER A 78 -12.86 7.73 -4.75
N PRO A 79 -11.85 7.29 -5.52
CA PRO A 79 -10.49 7.13 -5.00
C PRO A 79 -9.94 8.37 -4.29
N ASP A 80 -10.12 9.56 -4.89
CA ASP A 80 -9.72 10.83 -4.26
C ASP A 80 -10.42 11.07 -2.93
N LYS A 81 -11.73 10.76 -2.83
CA LYS A 81 -12.49 10.97 -1.60
C LYS A 81 -12.13 9.95 -0.51
N SER A 82 -11.76 8.74 -0.92
CA SER A 82 -11.20 7.75 0.00
C SER A 82 -9.85 8.20 0.53
N ALA A 83 -8.96 8.72 -0.32
CA ALA A 83 -7.67 9.28 0.09
C ALA A 83 -7.85 10.47 1.03
N ASP A 84 -8.72 11.44 0.69
CA ASP A 84 -9.04 12.58 1.56
C ASP A 84 -9.53 12.12 2.95
N LYS A 85 -10.41 11.11 3.00
CA LYS A 85 -10.90 10.54 4.25
C LYS A 85 -9.79 9.90 5.08
N ILE A 86 -8.87 9.17 4.44
CA ILE A 86 -7.73 8.54 5.12
C ILE A 86 -6.78 9.61 5.66
N ASP A 87 -6.43 10.62 4.87
CA ASP A 87 -5.56 11.73 5.28
C ASP A 87 -6.12 12.42 6.53
N ASP A 88 -7.40 12.81 6.48
CA ASP A 88 -8.08 13.49 7.58
C ASP A 88 -8.10 12.65 8.87
N GLU A 89 -8.36 11.35 8.75
CA GLU A 89 -8.46 10.43 9.89
C GLU A 89 -7.09 10.09 10.47
N PHE A 90 -6.09 9.85 9.62
CA PHE A 90 -4.71 9.61 10.03
C PHE A 90 -4.16 10.82 10.80
N ILE A 91 -4.24 12.02 10.21
CA ILE A 91 -3.68 13.24 10.82
C ILE A 91 -4.38 13.55 12.15
N ARG A 92 -5.71 13.42 12.21
CA ARG A 92 -6.50 13.78 13.39
C ARG A 92 -6.31 12.81 14.56
N GLU A 93 -6.29 11.51 14.30
CA GLU A 93 -6.30 10.50 15.37
C GLU A 93 -4.92 9.96 15.72
N TRP A 94 -3.99 9.94 14.75
CA TRP A 94 -2.68 9.31 14.91
C TRP A 94 -1.53 10.31 14.85
N GLY A 95 -1.70 11.45 14.19
CA GLY A 95 -0.65 12.47 14.12
C GLY A 95 0.54 11.97 13.32
N THR A 96 1.55 11.38 13.98
CA THR A 96 2.70 10.69 13.36
C THR A 96 2.93 9.29 13.95
N GLU A 97 2.01 8.81 14.79
CA GLU A 97 2.07 7.47 15.36
C GLU A 97 1.62 6.42 14.35
N LEU A 98 2.06 5.18 14.56
CA LEU A 98 1.70 4.04 13.72
C LEU A 98 0.26 3.57 14.02
N PRO A 99 -0.68 3.63 13.05
CA PRO A 99 -2.02 3.11 13.22
C PRO A 99 -2.04 1.62 13.57
N THR A 100 -2.96 1.22 14.46
CA THR A 100 -3.28 -0.20 14.61
C THR A 100 -3.93 -0.72 13.32
N PRO A 101 -3.69 -1.99 12.94
CA PRO A 101 -4.20 -2.54 11.69
C PRO A 101 -5.70 -2.32 11.50
N GLY A 102 -6.08 -1.80 10.33
CA GLY A 102 -7.48 -1.56 9.97
C GLY A 102 -8.19 -0.42 10.70
N ALA A 103 -7.51 0.31 11.59
CA ALA A 103 -8.16 1.36 12.39
C ALA A 103 -8.68 2.54 11.57
N ILE A 104 -8.09 2.79 10.40
CA ILE A 104 -8.52 3.85 9.48
C ILE A 104 -9.25 3.23 8.28
N SER A 105 -8.60 2.27 7.63
CA SER A 105 -9.14 1.54 6.49
C SER A 105 -8.39 0.22 6.29
N TRP A 106 -9.00 -0.68 5.55
CA TRP A 106 -8.31 -1.79 4.87
C TRP A 106 -8.16 -1.48 3.39
N PHE A 107 -7.13 -2.06 2.78
CA PHE A 107 -6.87 -2.02 1.36
C PHE A 107 -7.01 -3.42 0.78
N GLN A 108 -7.84 -3.52 -0.25
CA GLN A 108 -7.92 -4.70 -1.09
C GLN A 108 -7.32 -4.35 -2.46
N ASN A 109 -6.38 -5.17 -2.92
CA ASN A 109 -5.86 -5.06 -4.28
C ASN A 109 -7.01 -5.11 -5.30
N THR A 110 -6.88 -4.32 -6.35
CA THR A 110 -7.68 -4.52 -7.57
C THR A 110 -7.03 -5.59 -8.45
N ALA A 111 -7.71 -5.99 -9.51
CA ALA A 111 -7.11 -6.85 -10.53
C ALA A 111 -5.81 -6.26 -11.12
N LEU A 112 -5.71 -4.93 -11.23
CA LEU A 112 -4.49 -4.26 -11.68
C LEU A 112 -3.38 -4.36 -10.62
N GLY A 113 -3.71 -4.16 -9.35
CA GLY A 113 -2.78 -4.33 -8.23
C GLY A 113 -2.20 -5.74 -8.18
N ASP A 114 -3.06 -6.76 -8.31
CA ASP A 114 -2.64 -8.16 -8.35
C ASP A 114 -1.73 -8.46 -9.54
N GLU A 115 -2.04 -7.92 -10.73
CA GLU A 115 -1.20 -8.07 -11.92
C GLU A 115 0.20 -7.47 -11.71
N ILE A 116 0.27 -6.27 -11.11
CA ILE A 116 1.52 -5.60 -10.78
C ILE A 116 2.33 -6.45 -9.79
N ALA A 117 1.74 -6.86 -8.66
CA ALA A 117 2.41 -7.65 -7.64
C ALA A 117 2.97 -8.98 -8.19
N ASN A 118 2.14 -9.73 -8.93
CA ASN A 118 2.57 -10.98 -9.55
C ASN A 118 3.70 -10.80 -10.57
N ARG A 119 3.73 -9.66 -11.28
CA ARG A 119 4.81 -9.33 -12.22
C ARG A 119 6.11 -9.01 -11.49
N ILE A 120 6.06 -8.30 -10.36
CA ILE A 120 7.25 -8.03 -9.53
C ILE A 120 7.85 -9.35 -9.03
N ILE A 121 7.03 -10.23 -8.42
CA ILE A 121 7.48 -11.55 -7.94
C ILE A 121 8.15 -12.35 -9.04
N LYS A 122 7.52 -12.44 -10.22
CA LYS A 122 8.09 -13.15 -11.37
C LYS A 122 9.44 -12.57 -11.79
N ASN A 123 9.58 -11.25 -11.83
CA ASN A 123 10.83 -10.62 -12.25
C ASN A 123 11.96 -10.87 -11.24
N ASP A 124 11.65 -10.91 -9.94
CA ASP A 124 12.60 -11.22 -8.88
C ASP A 124 13.07 -12.68 -8.91
N GLU A 125 12.18 -13.62 -9.22
CA GLU A 125 12.53 -15.03 -9.40
C GLU A 125 13.46 -15.26 -10.60
N HIS A 126 13.28 -14.52 -11.70
CA HIS A 126 14.14 -14.61 -12.88
C HIS A 126 15.48 -13.88 -12.72
N GLY A 127 15.62 -13.01 -11.72
CA GLY A 127 16.87 -12.30 -11.38
C GLY A 127 17.82 -13.07 -10.47
N ARG A 128 17.39 -14.18 -9.85
CA ARG A 128 18.25 -15.01 -9.00
C ARG A 128 19.03 -16.02 -9.85
N PRO A 129 20.38 -16.00 -9.89
CA PRO A 129 21.14 -17.07 -10.53
C PRO A 129 20.81 -18.38 -9.81
N SER A 130 20.35 -19.38 -10.57
CA SER A 130 20.08 -20.72 -10.07
C SER A 130 21.31 -21.22 -9.32
N GLN A 131 21.21 -21.40 -8.00
CA GLN A 131 22.28 -22.08 -7.27
C GLN A 131 22.35 -23.53 -7.75
N PRO A 132 23.51 -24.01 -8.24
CA PRO A 132 23.65 -25.40 -8.58
C PRO A 132 23.56 -26.26 -7.31
N SER A 133 22.82 -27.36 -7.41
CA SER A 133 22.65 -28.39 -6.39
C SER A 133 23.96 -29.09 -6.02
#